data_AF-A0A2V2S3Z5-F1
#
_entry.id   AF-A0A2V2S3Z5-F1
#
_cell.length_a   1.000
_cell.length_b   1.000
_cell.length_c   1.000
_cell.angle_alpha   90.00
_cell.angle_beta   90.00
_cell.angle_gamma   90.00
#
_symmetry.space_group_name_H-M   'P 1'
#
loop_
_entity.id
_entity.type
_entity.pdbx_description
1 polymer ?
#
loop_
_entity_poly.entity_id
_entity_poly.type
_entity_poly.pdbx_seq_one_letter_code
_entity_poly.pdbx_strand_id
1 'polypeptide(L)'
;MTELPKTMLPRKAIVILLVLLVALAVGIPEQRKVAAARTGLAEVRKKQAALEKRSAEAAAALDSVRQELRVLRTSRDRTLSATRQMEQALAKSEPDSRWAAPPTDGGGWDAESPYVWLRKDFLPQLPVTVFGDDGQLLPQVAEVLCAGPSAYHSLNEKLKHLLAEYKKLEAANVQRIEKPLAGISSDGPQVTVQIKPLVEEGAQLKQQFQAALLQTFGQQRTDLLMQAGNGWFDSRNNDFATEPKTYSVVRHPDGSYNLSIKSGGNWSSVGGIKDISPYIPAHLLPLFSEVVESAAPGDSPTADGGR
;
A
#
# COMPACT_ATOMS: atom_id res chain seq x y z
N MET A 1 28.64 31.14 -88.90
CA MET A 1 28.75 32.44 -88.21
C MET A 1 27.47 33.22 -88.46
N THR A 2 26.58 33.32 -87.47
CA THR A 2 25.68 34.47 -87.26
C THR A 2 24.99 34.34 -85.91
N GLU A 3 24.77 35.49 -85.29
CA GLU A 3 24.76 35.72 -83.84
C GLU A 3 23.47 35.36 -83.11
N LEU A 4 23.62 35.03 -81.80
CA LEU A 4 22.52 34.98 -80.85
C LEU A 4 21.87 36.37 -80.70
N PRO A 5 20.53 36.49 -80.80
CA PRO A 5 19.85 37.75 -80.52
C PRO A 5 19.86 38.05 -79.02
N LYS A 6 20.51 39.15 -78.67
CA LYS A 6 20.57 39.76 -77.34
C LYS A 6 19.20 40.38 -77.03
N THR A 7 18.31 39.62 -76.42
CA THR A 7 17.01 40.12 -75.94
C THR A 7 17.21 41.13 -74.81
N MET A 8 17.08 42.42 -75.12
CA MET A 8 17.02 43.49 -74.11
C MET A 8 15.71 43.38 -73.33
N LEU A 9 15.79 43.14 -72.02
CA LEU A 9 14.63 43.29 -71.15
C LEU A 9 14.12 44.75 -71.19
N PRO A 10 12.81 44.98 -71.34
CA PRO A 10 12.25 46.33 -71.35
C PRO A 10 12.52 47.00 -69.99
N ARG A 11 12.96 48.28 -69.99
CA ARG A 11 13.27 49.07 -68.78
C ARG A 11 12.22 48.97 -67.67
N LYS A 12 10.93 48.84 -68.02
CA LYS A 12 9.82 48.64 -67.08
C LYS A 12 9.91 47.31 -66.32
N ALA A 13 10.33 46.23 -66.97
CA ALA A 13 10.54 44.94 -66.34
C ALA A 13 11.72 44.97 -65.36
N ILE A 14 12.77 45.77 -65.64
CA ILE A 14 13.91 45.96 -64.74
C ILE A 14 13.49 46.67 -63.45
N VAL A 15 12.64 47.70 -63.54
CA VAL A 15 12.13 48.43 -62.36
C VAL A 15 11.22 47.54 -61.51
N ILE A 16 10.32 46.76 -62.14
CA ILE A 16 9.45 45.81 -61.42
C ILE A 16 10.29 44.75 -60.69
N LEU A 17 11.33 44.23 -61.33
CA LEU A 17 12.22 43.23 -60.74
C LEU A 17 13.01 43.81 -59.54
N LEU A 18 13.47 45.06 -59.63
CA LEU A 18 14.15 45.75 -58.53
C LEU A 18 13.21 46.00 -57.34
N VAL A 19 11.97 46.42 -57.59
CA VAL A 19 10.96 46.62 -56.52
C VAL A 19 10.62 45.29 -55.85
N LEU A 20 10.47 44.21 -56.61
CA LEU A 20 10.27 42.86 -56.06
C LEU A 20 11.48 42.38 -55.25
N LEU A 21 12.71 42.63 -55.74
CA LEU A 21 13.94 42.28 -55.02
C LEU A 21 14.08 43.05 -53.71
N VAL A 22 13.73 44.34 -53.69
CA VAL A 22 13.74 45.15 -52.46
C VAL A 22 12.64 44.67 -51.49
N ALA A 23 11.43 44.38 -51.98
CA ALA A 23 10.36 43.83 -51.16
C ALA A 23 10.71 42.45 -50.57
N LEU A 24 11.39 41.60 -51.34
CA LEU A 24 11.93 40.31 -50.87
C LEU A 24 13.08 40.49 -49.86
N ALA A 25 13.99 41.43 -50.12
CA ALA A 25 15.14 41.71 -49.25
C ALA A 25 14.73 42.25 -47.88
N VAL A 26 13.60 42.96 -47.79
CA VAL A 26 13.06 43.49 -46.53
C VAL A 26 12.04 42.53 -45.88
N GLY A 27 11.19 41.87 -46.67
CA GLY A 27 10.12 41.00 -46.16
C GLY A 27 10.62 39.69 -45.54
N ILE A 28 11.63 39.04 -46.13
CA ILE A 28 12.20 37.78 -45.61
C ILE A 28 12.82 37.95 -44.21
N PRO A 29 13.66 38.96 -43.91
CA PRO A 29 14.23 39.10 -42.57
C PRO A 29 13.19 39.48 -41.51
N GLU A 30 12.16 40.26 -41.83
CA GLU A 30 11.06 40.52 -40.88
C GLU A 30 10.26 39.27 -40.56
N GLN A 31 9.92 38.46 -41.57
CA GLN A 31 9.23 37.18 -41.32
C GLN A 31 10.08 36.23 -40.48
N ARG A 32 11.40 36.19 -40.68
CA ARG A 32 12.33 35.41 -39.84
C ARG A 32 12.35 35.91 -38.40
N LYS A 33 12.35 37.22 -38.16
CA LYS A 33 12.28 37.80 -36.81
C LYS A 33 10.96 37.44 -36.11
N VAL A 34 9.84 37.52 -36.82
CA VAL A 34 8.53 37.13 -36.28
C VAL A 34 8.45 35.63 -35.99
N ALA A 35 8.99 34.77 -36.87
CA ALA A 35 9.07 33.34 -36.65
C ALA A 35 9.93 33.00 -35.41
N ALA A 36 11.11 33.62 -35.29
CA ALA A 36 11.99 33.46 -34.12
C ALA A 36 11.34 33.95 -32.82
N ALA A 37 10.58 35.05 -32.88
CA ALA A 37 9.82 35.55 -31.73
C ALA A 37 8.71 34.58 -31.31
N ARG A 38 8.00 33.96 -32.27
CA ARG A 38 6.97 32.94 -31.99
C ARG A 38 7.56 31.69 -31.36
N THR A 39 8.71 31.21 -31.83
CA THR A 39 9.39 30.06 -31.22
C THR A 39 9.88 30.38 -29.81
N GLY A 40 10.43 31.58 -29.58
CA GLY A 40 10.82 32.03 -28.24
C GLY A 40 9.64 32.11 -27.27
N LEU A 41 8.50 32.65 -27.73
CA LEU A 41 7.27 32.70 -26.94
C LEU A 41 6.75 31.29 -26.59
N ALA A 42 6.81 30.35 -27.52
CA ALA A 42 6.42 28.96 -27.28
C ALA A 42 7.32 28.27 -26.26
N GLU A 43 8.64 28.51 -26.32
CA GLU A 43 9.60 27.97 -25.35
C GLU A 43 9.38 28.54 -23.94
N VAL A 44 9.16 29.86 -23.83
CA VAL A 44 8.85 30.52 -22.55
C VAL A 44 7.55 29.98 -21.96
N ARG A 45 6.49 29.81 -22.77
CA ARG A 45 5.22 29.20 -22.32
C ARG A 45 5.41 27.76 -21.84
N LYS A 46 6.24 26.97 -22.53
CA LYS A 46 6.56 25.60 -22.11
C LYS A 46 7.30 25.59 -20.76
N LYS A 47 8.25 26.49 -20.56
CA LYS A 47 8.96 26.66 -19.28
C LYS A 47 8.01 27.11 -18.17
N GLN A 48 7.11 28.05 -18.46
CA GLN A 48 6.09 28.50 -17.52
C GLN A 48 5.17 27.34 -17.09
N ALA A 49 4.62 26.58 -18.04
CA ALA A 49 3.77 25.43 -17.72
C ALA A 49 4.51 24.36 -16.89
N ALA A 50 5.80 24.13 -17.16
CA ALA A 50 6.61 23.21 -16.38
C ALA A 50 6.86 23.71 -14.95
N LEU A 51 7.07 25.02 -14.77
CA LEU A 51 7.21 25.63 -13.44
C LEU A 51 5.89 25.62 -12.67
N GLU A 52 4.78 25.93 -13.31
CA GLU A 52 3.43 25.85 -12.72
C GLU A 52 3.14 24.41 -12.25
N LYS A 53 3.44 23.40 -13.08
CA LYS A 53 3.31 21.99 -12.70
C LYS A 53 4.16 21.65 -11.47
N ARG A 54 5.45 22.03 -11.46
CA ARG A 54 6.34 21.79 -10.30
C ARG A 54 5.85 22.51 -9.05
N SER A 55 5.31 23.70 -9.19
CA SER A 55 4.76 24.47 -8.06
C SER A 55 3.52 23.79 -7.47
N ALA A 56 2.66 23.23 -8.32
CA ALA A 56 1.47 22.48 -7.90
C ALA A 56 1.86 21.16 -7.21
N GLU A 57 2.84 20.43 -7.76
CA GLU A 57 3.40 19.21 -7.15
C GLU A 57 4.02 19.50 -5.78
N ALA A 58 4.80 20.58 -5.65
CA ALA A 58 5.39 20.99 -4.38
C ALA A 58 4.32 21.40 -3.34
N ALA A 59 3.26 22.09 -3.77
CA ALA A 59 2.14 22.45 -2.90
C ALA A 59 1.41 21.19 -2.39
N ALA A 60 1.12 20.23 -3.27
CA ALA A 60 0.49 18.96 -2.91
C ALA A 60 1.35 18.13 -1.93
N ALA A 61 2.66 18.07 -2.16
CA ALA A 61 3.59 17.39 -1.25
C ALA A 61 3.62 18.05 0.13
N LEU A 62 3.61 19.38 0.19
CA LEU A 62 3.62 20.12 1.44
C LEU A 62 2.33 19.93 2.24
N ASP A 63 1.18 19.90 1.57
CA ASP A 63 -0.10 19.61 2.22
C ASP A 63 -0.20 18.16 2.71
N SER A 64 0.37 17.20 1.97
CA SER A 64 0.51 15.81 2.42
C SER A 64 1.33 15.71 3.72
N VAL A 65 2.50 16.35 3.79
CA VAL A 65 3.35 16.37 5.00
C VAL A 65 2.62 17.05 6.17
N ARG A 66 1.88 18.14 5.92
CA ARG A 66 1.06 18.78 6.96
C ARG A 66 -0.02 17.86 7.50
N GLN A 67 -0.66 17.08 6.63
CA GLN A 67 -1.68 16.12 7.03
C GLN A 67 -1.08 14.98 7.86
N GLU A 68 0.07 14.45 7.46
CA GLU A 68 0.80 13.43 8.22
C GLU A 68 1.22 13.95 9.60
N LEU A 69 1.75 15.17 9.67
CA LEU A 69 2.13 15.79 10.95
C LEU A 69 0.91 16.00 11.87
N ARG A 70 -0.26 16.33 11.31
CA ARG A 70 -1.51 16.42 12.09
C ARG A 70 -1.90 15.05 12.64
N VAL A 71 -1.84 13.99 11.83
CA VAL A 71 -2.13 12.62 12.27
C VAL A 71 -1.18 12.20 13.38
N LEU A 72 0.12 12.46 13.25
CA LEU A 72 1.12 12.16 14.27
C LEU A 72 0.87 12.93 15.57
N ARG A 73 0.53 14.22 15.49
CA ARG A 73 0.19 15.03 16.68
C ARG A 73 -1.06 14.51 17.36
N THR A 74 -2.12 14.22 16.61
CA THR A 74 -3.35 13.64 17.18
C THR A 74 -3.09 12.28 17.81
N SER A 75 -2.26 11.43 17.18
CA SER A 75 -1.84 10.14 17.76
C SER A 75 -1.09 10.34 19.07
N ARG A 76 -0.07 11.21 19.09
CA ARG A 76 0.68 11.54 20.30
C ARG A 76 -0.21 12.09 21.41
N ASP A 77 -1.09 13.03 21.08
CA ASP A 77 -1.98 13.65 22.08
C ASP A 77 -2.99 12.64 22.63
N ARG A 78 -3.48 11.71 21.79
CA ARG A 78 -4.28 10.55 22.25
C ARG A 78 -3.48 9.68 23.21
N THR A 79 -2.24 9.31 22.87
CA THR A 79 -1.38 8.50 23.75
C THR A 79 -1.15 9.22 25.08
N LEU A 80 -0.76 10.49 25.07
CA LEU A 80 -0.56 11.28 26.29
C LEU A 80 -1.84 11.38 27.14
N SER A 81 -2.99 11.56 26.51
CA SER A 81 -4.27 11.59 27.22
C SER A 81 -4.63 10.24 27.84
N ALA A 82 -4.37 9.14 27.13
CA ALA A 82 -4.57 7.78 27.64
C ALA A 82 -3.62 7.49 28.80
N THR A 83 -2.35 7.87 28.70
CA THR A 83 -1.37 7.75 29.79
C THR A 83 -1.83 8.51 31.02
N ARG A 84 -2.27 9.77 30.88
CA ARG A 84 -2.80 10.55 32.01
C ARG A 84 -4.07 9.96 32.61
N GLN A 85 -4.98 9.43 31.78
CA GLN A 85 -6.18 8.76 32.29
C GLN A 85 -5.82 7.49 33.07
N MET A 86 -4.85 6.71 32.60
CA MET A 86 -4.33 5.55 33.31
C MET A 86 -3.65 5.95 34.64
N GLU A 87 -2.83 7.00 34.64
CA GLU A 87 -2.23 7.55 35.86
C GLU A 87 -3.29 8.01 36.86
N GLN A 88 -4.33 8.72 36.41
CA GLN A 88 -5.42 9.18 37.26
C GLN A 88 -6.30 8.03 37.77
N ALA A 89 -6.60 7.04 36.93
CA ALA A 89 -7.34 5.86 37.35
C ALA A 89 -6.56 5.09 38.41
N LEU A 90 -5.24 4.96 38.25
CA LEU A 90 -4.38 4.32 39.22
C LEU A 90 -4.29 5.10 40.54
N ALA A 91 -4.08 6.42 40.48
CA ALA A 91 -4.01 7.26 41.68
C ALA A 91 -5.30 7.19 42.52
N LYS A 92 -6.45 6.92 41.87
CA LYS A 92 -7.73 6.70 42.56
C LYS A 92 -7.87 5.31 43.18
N SER A 93 -7.35 4.26 42.52
CA SER A 93 -7.44 2.89 43.03
C SER A 93 -6.37 2.57 44.07
N GLU A 94 -5.16 3.13 43.92
CA GLU A 94 -3.98 2.84 44.73
C GLU A 94 -3.06 4.09 44.80
N PRO A 95 -3.30 5.02 45.73
CA PRO A 95 -2.55 6.29 45.82
C PRO A 95 -1.04 6.12 46.09
N ASP A 96 -0.62 4.95 46.60
CA ASP A 96 0.78 4.63 46.89
C ASP A 96 1.53 4.00 45.69
N SER A 97 0.82 3.66 44.61
CA SER A 97 1.37 2.95 43.45
C SER A 97 2.07 3.93 42.50
N ARG A 98 3.40 3.89 42.45
CA ARG A 98 4.22 4.73 41.55
C ARG A 98 4.65 3.92 40.32
N TRP A 99 4.07 4.16 39.15
CA TRP A 99 4.45 3.50 37.88
C TRP A 99 5.96 3.55 37.58
N ALA A 100 6.62 4.63 37.99
CA ALA A 100 8.04 4.89 37.72
C ALA A 100 8.99 4.31 38.76
N ALA A 101 8.49 3.64 39.80
CA ALA A 101 9.33 3.02 40.82
C ALA A 101 8.85 1.59 41.12
N PRO A 102 9.74 0.61 41.14
CA PRO A 102 9.39 -0.73 41.60
C PRO A 102 8.82 -0.66 43.04
N PRO A 103 8.06 -1.66 43.47
CA PRO A 103 7.74 -1.86 44.88
C PRO A 103 9.04 -1.84 45.72
N THR A 104 9.04 -1.14 46.85
CA THR A 104 10.23 -0.98 47.72
C THR A 104 10.70 -2.30 48.35
N ASP A 105 9.85 -3.32 48.33
CA ASP A 105 10.09 -4.70 48.76
C ASP A 105 10.56 -5.64 47.63
N GLY A 106 10.55 -5.17 46.37
CA GLY A 106 11.09 -5.87 45.21
C GLY A 106 12.60 -5.83 45.20
N GLY A 107 13.25 -6.75 45.91
CA GLY A 107 14.71 -6.83 45.99
C GLY A 107 15.40 -6.80 44.62
N GLY A 108 16.40 -5.93 44.47
CA GLY A 108 17.34 -5.95 43.35
C GLY A 108 17.01 -5.06 42.13
N TRP A 109 16.03 -4.16 42.22
CA TRP A 109 15.79 -3.21 41.13
C TRP A 109 16.89 -2.15 41.04
N ASP A 110 17.52 -2.07 39.87
CA ASP A 110 18.44 -1.01 39.49
C ASP A 110 17.69 0.07 38.70
N ALA A 111 17.79 1.33 39.13
CA ALA A 111 17.17 2.46 38.44
C ALA A 111 17.78 2.72 37.04
N GLU A 112 19.01 2.24 36.81
CA GLU A 112 19.69 2.31 35.51
C GLU A 112 19.36 1.12 34.58
N SER A 113 18.52 0.21 35.04
CA SER A 113 18.08 -0.95 34.27
C SER A 113 17.20 -0.52 33.08
N PRO A 114 17.40 -1.08 31.87
CA PRO A 114 16.56 -0.78 30.70
C PRO A 114 15.16 -1.40 30.79
N TYR A 115 14.88 -2.18 31.85
CA TYR A 115 13.60 -2.83 32.06
C TYR A 115 12.61 -1.88 32.75
N VAL A 116 11.31 -2.11 32.57
CA VAL A 116 10.23 -1.36 33.22
C VAL A 116 9.40 -2.28 34.11
N TRP A 117 8.96 -1.77 35.26
CA TRP A 117 8.07 -2.51 36.13
C TRP A 117 6.63 -2.37 35.63
N LEU A 118 6.00 -3.51 35.28
CA LEU A 118 4.63 -3.54 34.83
C LEU A 118 3.76 -4.29 35.83
N ARG A 119 2.66 -3.68 36.27
CA ARG A 119 1.64 -4.38 37.06
C ARG A 119 1.07 -5.53 36.24
N LYS A 120 0.83 -6.67 36.89
CA LYS A 120 0.29 -7.88 36.24
C LYS A 120 -1.05 -7.61 35.53
N ASP A 121 -1.87 -6.72 36.07
CA ASP A 121 -3.17 -6.35 35.50
C ASP A 121 -3.07 -5.64 34.14
N PHE A 122 -1.88 -5.13 33.77
CA PHE A 122 -1.63 -4.53 32.45
C PHE A 122 -1.11 -5.55 31.43
N LEU A 123 -0.69 -6.75 31.85
CA LEU A 123 -0.22 -7.78 30.91
C LEU A 123 -1.27 -8.12 29.83
N PRO A 124 -2.58 -8.25 30.14
CA PRO A 124 -3.60 -8.49 29.12
C PRO A 124 -3.79 -7.34 28.12
N GLN A 125 -3.32 -6.13 28.44
CA GLN A 125 -3.45 -4.93 27.61
C GLN A 125 -2.24 -4.73 26.69
N LEU A 126 -1.14 -5.45 26.91
CA LEU A 126 0.02 -5.38 26.06
C LEU A 126 -0.27 -6.14 24.75
N PRO A 127 -0.13 -5.48 23.58
CA PRO A 127 -0.27 -6.17 22.31
C PRO A 127 0.92 -7.09 22.11
N VAL A 128 0.80 -8.35 22.54
CA VAL A 128 1.80 -9.37 22.29
C VAL A 128 1.47 -10.03 20.96
N THR A 129 2.32 -9.81 19.96
CA THR A 129 2.26 -10.61 18.73
C THR A 129 2.77 -12.01 19.07
N VAL A 130 1.89 -13.01 18.97
CA VAL A 130 2.23 -14.39 19.31
C VAL A 130 2.83 -15.13 18.12
N PHE A 131 2.24 -14.91 16.94
CA PHE A 131 2.55 -15.63 15.73
C PHE A 131 3.10 -14.69 14.66
N GLY A 132 4.08 -15.16 13.88
CA GLY A 132 4.55 -14.50 12.67
C GLY A 132 3.54 -14.57 11.53
N ASP A 133 3.84 -13.91 10.41
CA ASP A 133 3.01 -13.92 9.21
C ASP A 133 2.90 -15.32 8.57
N ASP A 134 3.86 -16.20 8.85
CA ASP A 134 3.88 -17.59 8.41
C ASP A 134 3.26 -18.57 9.43
N GLY A 135 2.65 -18.05 10.50
CA GLY A 135 1.99 -18.85 11.53
C GLY A 135 2.94 -19.50 12.53
N GLN A 136 4.24 -19.22 12.46
CA GLN A 136 5.18 -19.67 13.48
C GLN A 136 4.95 -18.96 14.80
N LEU A 137 5.08 -19.69 15.91
CA LEU A 137 5.27 -19.09 17.22
C LEU A 137 6.57 -18.29 17.22
N LEU A 138 6.49 -17.02 17.63
CA LEU A 138 7.67 -16.16 17.70
C LEU A 138 8.67 -16.69 18.75
N PRO A 139 9.99 -16.64 18.49
CA PRO A 139 11.01 -17.16 19.39
C PRO A 139 10.91 -16.60 20.81
N GLN A 140 10.62 -15.31 20.95
CA GLN A 140 10.52 -14.64 22.25
C GLN A 140 9.34 -15.17 23.08
N VAL A 141 8.25 -15.53 22.42
CA VAL A 141 7.08 -16.10 23.08
C VAL A 141 7.37 -17.53 23.51
N ALA A 142 8.07 -18.30 22.67
CA ALA A 142 8.52 -19.63 23.03
C ALA A 142 9.46 -19.62 24.24
N GLU A 143 10.36 -18.63 24.34
CA GLU A 143 11.25 -18.43 25.48
C GLU A 143 10.47 -18.13 26.77
N VAL A 144 9.51 -17.20 26.72
CA VAL A 144 8.63 -16.88 27.86
C VAL A 144 7.81 -18.09 28.31
N LEU A 145 7.39 -18.95 27.38
CA LEU A 145 6.67 -20.19 27.67
C LEU A 145 7.59 -21.35 28.05
N CYS A 146 8.90 -21.11 28.14
CA CYS A 146 9.92 -22.12 28.44
C CYS A 146 9.86 -23.33 27.50
N ALA A 147 9.63 -23.10 26.19
CA ALA A 147 9.67 -24.14 25.18
C ALA A 147 11.12 -24.62 24.97
N GLY A 148 11.38 -25.91 25.13
CA GLY A 148 12.68 -26.47 24.75
C GLY A 148 12.92 -26.34 23.23
N PRO A 149 14.18 -26.20 22.75
CA PRO A 149 14.47 -25.96 21.33
C PRO A 149 13.86 -27.02 20.38
N SER A 150 13.89 -28.29 20.79
CA SER A 150 13.29 -29.38 20.01
C SER A 150 11.76 -29.28 19.95
N ALA A 151 11.11 -28.97 21.07
CA ALA A 151 9.65 -28.81 21.12
C ALA A 151 9.20 -27.60 20.30
N TYR A 152 9.93 -26.49 20.39
CA TYR A 152 9.70 -25.29 19.60
C TYR A 152 9.80 -25.57 18.09
N HIS A 153 10.85 -26.25 17.66
CA HIS A 153 11.05 -26.58 16.24
C HIS A 153 9.94 -27.50 15.72
N SER A 154 9.67 -28.61 16.42
CA SER A 154 8.62 -29.57 16.03
C SER A 154 7.23 -28.92 15.99
N LEU A 155 6.93 -28.04 16.95
CA LEU A 155 5.68 -27.28 16.96
C LEU A 155 5.60 -26.39 15.72
N ASN A 156 6.61 -25.58 15.47
CA ASN A 156 6.57 -24.62 14.35
C ASN A 156 6.51 -25.29 12.98
N GLU A 157 7.15 -26.45 12.80
CA GLU A 157 6.98 -27.23 11.57
C GLU A 157 5.52 -27.71 11.41
N LYS A 158 4.89 -28.15 12.50
CA LYS A 158 3.47 -28.55 12.49
C LYS A 158 2.54 -27.35 12.22
N LEU A 159 2.78 -26.21 12.86
CA LEU A 159 1.96 -25.00 12.65
C LEU A 159 2.09 -24.47 11.22
N LYS A 160 3.30 -24.44 10.65
CA LYS A 160 3.54 -24.09 9.25
C LYS A 160 2.79 -25.02 8.30
N HIS A 161 2.84 -26.32 8.56
CA HIS A 161 2.17 -27.31 7.74
C HIS A 161 0.66 -27.06 7.72
N LEU A 162 0.03 -26.90 8.90
CA LEU A 162 -1.39 -26.59 9.03
C LEU A 162 -1.77 -25.28 8.32
N LEU A 163 -0.94 -24.23 8.43
CA LEU A 163 -1.20 -22.99 7.72
C LEU A 163 -1.04 -23.13 6.20
N ALA A 164 -0.09 -23.94 5.73
CA ALA A 164 0.06 -24.23 4.32
C ALA A 164 -1.14 -25.00 3.76
N GLU A 165 -1.69 -25.95 4.53
CA GLU A 165 -2.93 -26.66 4.18
C GLU A 165 -4.12 -25.70 4.12
N TYR A 166 -4.26 -24.83 5.12
CA TYR A 166 -5.27 -23.77 5.11
C TYR A 166 -5.17 -22.90 3.85
N LYS A 167 -3.98 -22.39 3.52
CA LYS A 167 -3.76 -21.54 2.34
C LYS A 167 -4.10 -22.25 1.03
N LYS A 168 -3.82 -23.56 0.93
CA LYS A 168 -4.21 -24.38 -0.22
C LYS A 168 -5.72 -24.53 -0.32
N LEU A 169 -6.39 -24.81 0.80
CA LEU A 169 -7.85 -24.90 0.84
C LEU A 169 -8.52 -23.57 0.50
N GLU A 170 -7.98 -22.47 1.04
CA GLU A 170 -8.45 -21.12 0.73
C GLU A 170 -8.36 -20.85 -0.77
N ALA A 171 -7.18 -21.08 -1.38
CA ALA A 171 -6.97 -20.90 -2.82
C ALA A 171 -7.88 -21.79 -3.68
N ALA A 172 -8.10 -23.04 -3.27
CA ALA A 172 -8.97 -23.99 -3.98
C ALA A 172 -10.46 -23.59 -3.93
N ASN A 173 -10.87 -22.80 -2.94
CA ASN A 173 -12.25 -22.35 -2.74
C ASN A 173 -12.50 -20.91 -3.18
N VAL A 174 -11.56 -20.33 -3.93
CA VAL A 174 -11.75 -19.04 -4.57
C VAL A 174 -12.63 -19.20 -5.82
N GLN A 175 -13.59 -18.30 -5.97
CA GLN A 175 -14.35 -18.10 -7.20
C GLN A 175 -14.20 -16.65 -7.66
N ARG A 176 -14.04 -16.46 -8.98
CA ARG A 176 -14.13 -15.12 -9.58
C ARG A 176 -15.60 -14.72 -9.64
N ILE A 177 -15.90 -13.47 -9.31
CA ILE A 177 -17.24 -12.92 -9.43
C ILE A 177 -17.19 -11.68 -10.32
N GLU A 178 -18.20 -11.52 -11.17
CA GLU A 178 -18.25 -10.40 -12.12
C GLU A 178 -18.62 -9.08 -11.43
N LYS A 179 -19.39 -9.16 -10.34
CA LYS A 179 -19.89 -7.97 -9.65
C LYS A 179 -18.82 -7.37 -8.73
N PRO A 180 -18.38 -6.11 -8.96
CA PRO A 180 -17.50 -5.39 -8.05
C PRO A 180 -18.09 -5.29 -6.64
N LEU A 181 -17.21 -5.16 -5.64
CA LEU A 181 -17.63 -4.56 -4.37
C LEU A 181 -18.03 -3.10 -4.61
N ALA A 182 -19.12 -2.66 -3.96
CA ALA A 182 -19.63 -1.30 -4.06
C ALA A 182 -18.55 -0.28 -3.65
N GLY A 183 -18.50 0.87 -4.33
CA GLY A 183 -17.50 1.91 -4.07
C GLY A 183 -16.21 1.79 -4.89
N ILE A 184 -16.06 0.74 -5.71
CA ILE A 184 -15.05 0.69 -6.76
C ILE A 184 -15.75 0.75 -8.11
N SER A 185 -15.77 1.93 -8.73
CA SER A 185 -16.12 2.10 -10.14
C SER A 185 -14.95 2.81 -10.81
N SER A 186 -14.30 2.16 -11.77
CA SER A 186 -13.40 2.87 -12.69
C SER A 186 -13.32 2.10 -14.01
N ASP A 187 -12.89 2.81 -15.06
CA ASP A 187 -12.79 2.30 -16.43
C ASP A 187 -11.57 1.38 -16.67
N GLY A 188 -10.90 0.92 -15.61
CA GLY A 188 -9.69 0.12 -15.68
C GLY A 188 -9.90 -1.40 -15.55
N PRO A 189 -8.87 -2.22 -15.83
CA PRO A 189 -8.93 -3.66 -15.60
C PRO A 189 -9.31 -3.97 -14.16
N GLN A 190 -10.28 -4.87 -14.01
CA GLN A 190 -10.84 -5.25 -12.72
C GLN A 190 -10.81 -6.77 -12.51
N VAL A 191 -10.40 -7.17 -11.32
CA VAL A 191 -10.56 -8.54 -10.82
C VAL A 191 -11.24 -8.50 -9.47
N THR A 192 -12.33 -9.25 -9.35
CA THR A 192 -12.99 -9.50 -8.08
C THR A 192 -13.05 -10.99 -7.83
N VAL A 193 -12.54 -11.41 -6.67
CA VAL A 193 -12.53 -12.79 -6.22
C VAL A 193 -13.22 -12.90 -4.87
N GLN A 194 -13.93 -14.00 -4.68
CA GLN A 194 -14.60 -14.34 -3.45
C GLN A 194 -14.13 -15.72 -3.00
N ILE A 195 -13.75 -15.81 -1.74
CA ILE A 195 -13.39 -17.03 -1.05
C ILE A 195 -14.66 -17.51 -0.35
N LYS A 196 -15.08 -18.73 -0.67
CA LYS A 196 -16.22 -19.35 0.01
C LYS A 196 -15.87 -19.61 1.49
N PRO A 197 -16.84 -19.52 2.40
CA PRO A 197 -16.60 -19.88 3.79
C PRO A 197 -16.26 -21.38 3.90
N LEU A 198 -15.29 -21.70 4.74
CA LEU A 198 -14.77 -23.03 5.04
C LEU A 198 -15.17 -23.42 6.46
N VAL A 199 -16.48 -23.50 6.72
CA VAL A 199 -17.00 -23.61 8.10
C VAL A 199 -16.49 -24.88 8.78
N GLU A 200 -16.49 -26.03 8.08
CA GLU A 200 -16.09 -27.31 8.66
C GLU A 200 -14.57 -27.50 8.59
N GLU A 201 -13.97 -27.32 7.41
CA GLU A 201 -12.54 -27.52 7.19
C GLU A 201 -11.70 -26.50 7.96
N GLY A 202 -12.15 -25.25 8.01
CA GLY A 202 -11.52 -24.19 8.80
C GLY A 202 -11.59 -24.46 10.29
N ALA A 203 -12.74 -24.89 10.81
CA ALA A 203 -12.88 -25.28 12.21
C ALA A 203 -11.99 -26.48 12.56
N GLN A 204 -11.89 -27.47 11.67
CA GLN A 204 -11.02 -28.62 11.86
C GLN A 204 -9.54 -28.20 11.91
N LEU A 205 -9.09 -27.33 11.02
CA LEU A 205 -7.72 -26.80 11.03
C LEU A 205 -7.43 -25.99 12.29
N LYS A 206 -8.36 -25.14 12.73
CA LYS A 206 -8.26 -24.40 14.00
C LYS A 206 -8.13 -25.35 15.18
N GLN A 207 -8.92 -26.42 15.22
CA GLN A 207 -8.84 -27.44 16.25
C GLN A 207 -7.49 -28.18 16.23
N GLN A 208 -6.97 -28.52 15.05
CA GLN A 208 -5.65 -29.15 14.92
C GLN A 208 -4.51 -28.22 15.34
N PHE A 209 -4.63 -26.93 15.04
CA PHE A 209 -3.70 -25.90 15.49
C PHE A 209 -3.68 -25.80 17.02
N GLN A 210 -4.87 -25.70 17.64
CA GLN A 210 -5.01 -25.69 19.09
C GLN A 210 -4.51 -26.99 19.72
N ALA A 211 -4.77 -28.15 19.11
CA ALA A 211 -4.28 -29.43 19.61
C ALA A 211 -2.75 -29.52 19.57
N ALA A 212 -2.10 -28.95 18.55
CA ALA A 212 -0.64 -28.88 18.49
C ALA A 212 -0.04 -28.04 19.63
N LEU A 213 -0.66 -26.90 19.94
CA LEU A 213 -0.29 -26.08 21.09
C LEU A 213 -0.53 -26.83 22.41
N LEU A 214 -1.69 -27.48 22.56
CA LEU A 214 -2.07 -28.23 23.75
C LEU A 214 -1.08 -29.36 24.06
N GLN A 215 -0.68 -30.11 23.03
CA GLN A 215 0.32 -31.18 23.15
C GLN A 215 1.69 -30.66 23.62
N THR A 216 2.05 -29.43 23.24
CA THR A 216 3.38 -28.87 23.52
C THR A 216 3.42 -28.15 24.87
N PHE A 217 2.36 -27.41 25.21
CA PHE A 217 2.35 -26.47 26.32
C PHE A 217 1.35 -26.78 27.42
N GLY A 218 0.45 -27.74 27.21
CA GLY A 218 -0.66 -28.01 28.10
C GLY A 218 -1.75 -26.93 28.04
N GLN A 219 -2.84 -27.15 28.78
CA GLN A 219 -4.08 -26.39 28.67
C GLN A 219 -3.88 -24.89 28.95
N GLN A 220 -3.36 -24.56 30.13
CA GLN A 220 -3.26 -23.17 30.61
C GLN A 220 -2.47 -22.26 29.66
N ARG A 221 -1.33 -22.73 29.16
CA ARG A 221 -0.48 -21.96 28.23
C ARG A 221 -1.12 -21.87 26.85
N THR A 222 -1.80 -22.92 26.41
CA THR A 222 -2.54 -22.90 25.14
C THR A 222 -3.66 -21.88 25.17
N ASP A 223 -4.43 -21.82 26.26
CA ASP A 223 -5.52 -20.85 26.40
C ASP A 223 -5.00 -19.42 26.32
N LEU A 224 -3.86 -19.12 26.97
CA LEU A 224 -3.19 -17.83 26.87
C LEU A 224 -2.76 -17.51 25.43
N LEU A 225 -2.18 -18.48 24.72
CA LEU A 225 -1.75 -18.28 23.33
C LEU A 225 -2.93 -18.08 22.38
N MET A 226 -4.02 -18.82 22.57
CA MET A 226 -5.23 -18.68 21.76
C MET A 226 -5.89 -17.32 22.01
N GLN A 227 -5.94 -16.87 23.27
CA GLN A 227 -6.47 -15.57 23.64
C GLN A 227 -5.62 -14.43 23.06
N ALA A 228 -4.30 -14.47 23.26
CA ALA A 228 -3.39 -13.45 22.75
C ALA A 228 -3.28 -13.48 21.21
N GLY A 229 -3.43 -14.65 20.61
CA GLY A 229 -3.44 -14.86 19.16
C GLY A 229 -4.77 -14.55 18.47
N ASN A 230 -5.85 -14.25 19.20
CA ASN A 230 -7.18 -14.10 18.61
C ASN A 230 -7.22 -13.04 17.50
N GLY A 231 -6.58 -11.88 17.73
CA GLY A 231 -6.48 -10.85 16.70
C GLY A 231 -5.70 -11.29 15.45
N TRP A 232 -4.73 -12.19 15.60
CA TRP A 232 -4.02 -12.79 14.46
C TRP A 232 -4.91 -13.75 13.67
N PHE A 233 -5.66 -14.63 14.36
CA PHE A 233 -6.63 -15.53 13.72
C PHE A 233 -7.72 -14.77 12.97
N ASP A 234 -8.31 -13.74 13.60
CA ASP A 234 -9.39 -12.94 13.03
C ASP A 234 -8.89 -12.11 11.83
N SER A 235 -7.82 -11.34 12.01
CA SER A 235 -7.39 -10.37 10.98
C SER A 235 -6.67 -11.01 9.79
N ARG A 236 -5.84 -12.04 10.03
CA ARG A 236 -5.00 -12.63 8.98
C ARG A 236 -5.71 -13.78 8.26
N ASN A 237 -6.40 -14.63 9.01
CA ASN A 237 -7.00 -15.85 8.47
C ASN A 237 -8.53 -15.79 8.42
N ASN A 238 -9.15 -14.64 8.71
CA ASN A 238 -10.62 -14.52 8.73
C ASN A 238 -11.26 -15.63 9.59
N ASP A 239 -10.65 -15.87 10.75
CA ASP A 239 -10.91 -17.00 11.63
C ASP A 239 -11.00 -18.35 10.89
N PHE A 240 -9.99 -18.66 10.07
CA PHE A 240 -9.96 -19.83 9.18
C PHE A 240 -11.11 -19.86 8.16
N ALA A 241 -11.42 -18.71 7.58
CA ALA A 241 -12.48 -18.54 6.58
C ALA A 241 -13.88 -18.96 7.06
N THR A 242 -14.24 -18.71 8.33
CA THR A 242 -15.61 -18.92 8.83
C THR A 242 -16.64 -18.06 8.09
N GLU A 243 -16.21 -16.90 7.60
CA GLU A 243 -17.04 -15.97 6.82
C GLU A 243 -16.56 -15.87 5.36
N PRO A 244 -17.43 -15.50 4.41
CA PRO A 244 -16.98 -15.21 3.05
C PRO A 244 -16.05 -14.00 3.04
N LYS A 245 -14.96 -14.09 2.27
CA LYS A 245 -14.00 -13.01 2.08
C LYS A 245 -13.93 -12.63 0.61
N THR A 246 -14.07 -11.34 0.30
CA THR A 246 -14.07 -10.83 -1.08
C THR A 246 -12.99 -9.79 -1.23
N TYR A 247 -12.18 -9.93 -2.28
CA TYR A 247 -11.16 -8.97 -2.68
C TYR A 247 -11.53 -8.42 -4.05
N SER A 248 -11.54 -7.11 -4.20
CA SER A 248 -11.84 -6.43 -5.46
C SER A 248 -10.73 -5.44 -5.76
N VAL A 249 -10.00 -5.67 -6.85
CA VAL A 249 -8.88 -4.83 -7.28
C VAL A 249 -9.22 -4.21 -8.63
N VAL A 250 -8.98 -2.91 -8.74
CA VAL A 250 -9.04 -2.18 -9.99
C VAL A 250 -7.73 -1.43 -10.19
N ARG A 251 -7.14 -1.54 -11.38
CA ARG A 251 -5.98 -0.75 -11.77
C ARG A 251 -6.39 0.44 -12.61
N HIS A 252 -5.89 1.60 -12.24
CA HIS A 252 -6.10 2.84 -12.97
C HIS A 252 -5.08 3.01 -14.10
N PRO A 253 -5.38 3.87 -15.10
CA PRO A 253 -4.45 4.17 -16.19
C PRO A 253 -3.09 4.75 -15.73
N ASP A 254 -3.05 5.41 -14.56
CA ASP A 254 -1.83 5.96 -13.95
C ASP A 254 -0.97 4.89 -13.24
N GLY A 255 -1.38 3.63 -13.32
CA GLY A 255 -0.72 2.48 -12.69
C GLY A 255 -0.95 2.37 -11.19
N SER A 256 -1.80 3.19 -10.58
CA SER A 256 -2.25 3.00 -9.19
C SER A 256 -3.40 1.98 -9.11
N TYR A 257 -3.69 1.50 -7.90
CA TYR A 257 -4.76 0.55 -7.64
C TYR A 257 -5.77 1.11 -6.64
N ASN A 258 -7.03 0.70 -6.81
CA ASN A 258 -8.02 0.70 -5.76
C ASN A 258 -8.29 -0.75 -5.34
N LEU A 259 -8.25 -1.00 -4.04
CA LEU A 259 -8.52 -2.30 -3.45
C LEU A 259 -9.64 -2.16 -2.43
N SER A 260 -10.66 -3.01 -2.52
CA SER A 260 -11.64 -3.22 -1.46
C SER A 260 -11.59 -4.66 -0.97
N ILE A 261 -11.67 -4.81 0.35
CA ILE A 261 -11.71 -6.08 1.03
C ILE A 261 -12.99 -6.12 1.86
N LYS A 262 -13.77 -7.18 1.71
CA LYS A 262 -14.94 -7.46 2.54
C LYS A 262 -14.74 -8.80 3.23
N SER A 263 -14.87 -8.83 4.54
CA SER A 263 -14.79 -10.05 5.38
C SER A 263 -15.98 -10.02 6.32
N GLY A 264 -17.00 -10.84 6.04
CA GLY A 264 -18.30 -10.79 6.72
C GLY A 264 -18.90 -9.38 6.80
N GLY A 265 -19.04 -8.87 8.03
CA GLY A 265 -19.56 -7.53 8.32
C GLY A 265 -18.56 -6.39 8.14
N ASN A 266 -17.26 -6.69 8.05
CA ASN A 266 -16.20 -5.71 7.91
C ASN A 266 -15.93 -5.38 6.44
N TRP A 267 -15.75 -4.09 6.17
CA TRP A 267 -15.42 -3.58 4.84
C TRP A 267 -14.32 -2.53 4.93
N SER A 268 -13.29 -2.68 4.10
CA SER A 268 -12.22 -1.69 3.95
C SER A 268 -11.99 -1.40 2.46
N SER A 269 -11.58 -0.17 2.17
CA SER A 269 -11.20 0.27 0.84
C SER A 269 -9.99 1.18 0.93
N VAL A 270 -8.99 0.95 0.08
CA VAL A 270 -7.78 1.75 -0.02
C VAL A 270 -7.56 2.09 -1.49
N GLY A 271 -7.36 3.38 -1.79
CA GLY A 271 -7.19 3.87 -3.15
C GLY A 271 -5.86 4.57 -3.37
N GLY A 272 -5.42 4.63 -4.63
CA GLY A 272 -4.19 5.31 -5.05
C GLY A 272 -2.90 4.60 -4.63
N ILE A 273 -2.97 3.32 -4.23
CA ILE A 273 -1.79 2.53 -3.83
C ILE A 273 -0.99 2.10 -5.05
N LYS A 274 0.32 1.92 -4.89
CA LYS A 274 1.22 1.46 -5.97
C LYS A 274 1.50 -0.03 -5.94
N ASP A 275 1.16 -0.70 -4.84
CA ASP A 275 1.35 -2.13 -4.64
C ASP A 275 0.18 -2.71 -3.81
N ILE A 276 -0.37 -3.84 -4.28
CA ILE A 276 -1.46 -4.56 -3.62
C ILE A 276 -0.94 -5.66 -2.68
N SER A 277 0.34 -6.04 -2.78
CA SER A 277 0.97 -7.10 -2.00
C SER A 277 0.87 -6.94 -0.47
N PRO A 278 0.91 -5.72 0.10
CA PRO A 278 0.71 -5.54 1.54
C PRO A 278 -0.70 -5.87 2.03
N TYR A 279 -1.68 -5.94 1.13
CA TYR A 279 -3.10 -6.05 1.47
C TYR A 279 -3.74 -7.38 1.05
N ILE A 280 -3.15 -8.07 0.08
CA ILE A 280 -3.62 -9.35 -0.43
C ILE A 280 -2.64 -10.44 0.01
N PRO A 281 -3.11 -11.54 0.64
CA PRO A 281 -2.25 -12.65 1.01
C PRO A 281 -1.45 -13.19 -0.18
N ALA A 282 -0.17 -13.49 0.05
CA ALA A 282 0.76 -13.84 -1.02
C ALA A 282 0.30 -15.02 -1.89
N HIS A 283 -0.37 -16.02 -1.30
CA HIS A 283 -0.89 -17.19 -2.03
C HIS A 283 -2.10 -16.87 -2.92
N LEU A 284 -2.74 -15.71 -2.75
CA LEU A 284 -3.86 -15.24 -3.58
C LEU A 284 -3.42 -14.23 -4.64
N LEU A 285 -2.23 -13.62 -4.51
CA LEU A 285 -1.71 -12.64 -5.48
C LEU A 285 -1.72 -13.13 -6.94
N PRO A 286 -1.39 -14.40 -7.25
CA PRO A 286 -1.43 -14.89 -8.63
C PRO A 286 -2.81 -14.75 -9.31
N LEU A 287 -3.89 -14.72 -8.53
CA LEU A 287 -5.26 -14.56 -9.04
C LEU A 287 -5.56 -13.16 -9.57
N PHE A 288 -4.67 -12.19 -9.30
CA PHE A 288 -4.78 -10.79 -9.75
C PHE A 288 -3.76 -10.44 -10.84
N SER A 289 -3.05 -11.44 -11.37
CA SER A 289 -2.04 -11.28 -12.43
C SER A 289 -2.57 -10.45 -13.61
N GLU A 290 -3.81 -10.66 -14.06
CA GLU A 290 -4.41 -9.87 -15.16
C GLU A 290 -4.41 -8.35 -14.91
N VAL A 291 -4.55 -7.92 -13.65
CA VAL A 291 -4.59 -6.50 -13.28
C VAL A 291 -3.18 -5.98 -13.00
N VAL A 292 -2.28 -6.83 -12.56
CA VAL A 292 -0.87 -6.49 -12.26
C VAL A 292 0.01 -6.47 -13.53
N GLU A 293 -0.18 -7.44 -14.42
CA GLU A 293 0.59 -7.70 -15.63
C GLU A 293 0.05 -6.98 -16.87
N SER A 294 -1.06 -6.23 -16.77
CA SER A 294 -1.55 -5.34 -17.85
C SER A 294 -0.64 -4.12 -18.07
N ALA A 295 0.67 -4.33 -17.96
CA ALA A 295 1.76 -3.49 -18.36
C ALA A 295 2.35 -4.05 -19.66
N ALA A 296 1.62 -3.92 -20.76
CA ALA A 296 2.23 -3.96 -22.10
C ALA A 296 1.86 -2.66 -22.84
N PRO A 297 2.82 -1.76 -23.13
CA PRO A 297 2.61 -0.65 -24.03
C PRO A 297 2.68 -1.18 -25.46
N GLY A 298 1.55 -1.29 -26.15
CA GLY A 298 1.54 -1.94 -27.45
C GLY A 298 0.30 -1.77 -28.30
N ASP A 299 -0.42 -0.67 -28.19
CA ASP A 299 -1.37 -0.25 -29.24
C ASP A 299 -1.21 1.24 -29.49
N SER A 300 -0.11 1.58 -30.19
CA SER A 300 -0.12 2.80 -31.00
C SER A 300 -1.00 2.50 -32.21
N PRO A 301 -2.11 3.23 -32.44
CA PRO A 301 -2.87 3.07 -33.66
C PRO A 301 -1.93 3.45 -34.81
N THR A 302 -1.67 2.48 -35.68
CA THR A 302 -0.98 2.66 -36.94
C THR A 302 -1.61 3.85 -37.65
N ALA A 303 -0.84 4.93 -37.78
CA ALA A 303 -1.18 6.02 -38.67
C ALA A 303 -1.19 5.43 -40.08
N ASP A 304 -2.39 5.26 -40.62
CA ASP A 304 -2.63 4.95 -42.01
C ASP A 304 -2.03 6.07 -42.87
N GLY A 305 -1.00 5.68 -43.61
CA GLY A 305 -0.25 6.52 -44.53
C GLY A 305 -0.13 5.80 -45.86
N GLY A 306 -1.10 6.06 -46.74
CA GLY A 306 -0.90 6.05 -48.19
C GLY A 306 -1.46 4.85 -48.95
N ARG A 307 -2.51 5.07 -49.74
CA ARG A 307 -2.43 5.64 -51.09
C ARG A 307 -3.79 6.15 -51.56
#